data_AF-A0A0G0BHQ8-F1
#
_entry.id   AF-A0A0G0BHQ8-F1
#
_cell.length_a   1.000
_cell.length_b   1.000
_cell.length_c   1.000
_cell.angle_alpha   90.00
_cell.angle_beta   90.00
_cell.angle_gamma   90.00
#
_symmetry.space_group_name_H-M   'P 1'
#
loop_
_entity.id
_entity.type
_entity.pdbx_description
1 polymer ?
#
loop_
_entity_poly.entity_id
_entity_poly.type
_entity_poly.pdbx_seq_one_letter_code
_entity_poly.pdbx_strand_id
1 'polypeptide(L)'
;MPNFLDHFRSLLLENPRYNLKIVNSENCDYADTVLNSKNCYYSFGIFHGEDVYYSRYSRDCRSCSDLTFSFNCQWCYQCLGCSRCYDCDFCKFCSGCNNCRFCENCLGCKNCFGCIGLKQKEYYFFNQDLSKEEYFKKTSEIDLNEPKNFQLINDYLENLKITFPQLAIHQTMCEDVVGDNIVEAKNSYQCFDSYDLEDCNYCIETNSLKNCCDITICFKAEECYQCVHSPGCYNCNFCYHCDYSSDSEFCAFSKNLKNCFGCVYLKDKEYYILNEPYSKDQYLEKIKIIKKELVERDIYNLVPYFISDYEKQRFINESDPVINNSIPA
;
A
#
# COMPACT_ATOMS: atom_id res chain seq x y z
N MET A 1 -3.05 40.92 13.95
CA MET A 1 -2.33 39.73 14.48
C MET A 1 -1.24 39.38 13.49
N PRO A 2 -0.18 38.62 13.84
CA PRO A 2 0.56 37.85 12.84
C PRO A 2 -0.47 36.99 12.07
N ASN A 3 -0.31 36.84 10.76
CA ASN A 3 -1.33 36.14 9.99
C ASN A 3 -1.27 34.63 10.28
N PHE A 4 -2.36 33.88 10.04
CA PHE A 4 -2.41 32.45 10.35
C PHE A 4 -1.18 31.69 9.83
N LEU A 5 -0.77 32.02 8.61
CA LEU A 5 0.40 31.47 7.93
C LEU A 5 1.68 31.64 8.77
N ASP A 6 1.93 32.83 9.32
CA ASP A 6 3.17 33.13 10.03
C ASP A 6 3.28 32.32 11.33
N HIS A 7 2.17 32.17 12.06
CA HIS A 7 2.09 31.31 13.24
C HIS A 7 2.20 29.82 12.89
N PHE A 8 1.46 29.34 11.90
CA PHE A 8 1.51 27.92 11.50
C PHE A 8 2.92 27.53 11.05
N ARG A 9 3.57 28.38 10.25
CA ARG A 9 4.95 28.21 9.81
C ARG A 9 5.94 28.28 10.98
N SER A 10 5.69 29.11 11.99
CA SER A 10 6.50 29.11 13.23
C SER A 10 6.38 27.79 14.00
N LEU A 11 5.17 27.25 14.16
CA LEU A 11 4.96 25.94 14.83
C LEU A 11 5.61 24.78 14.06
N LEU A 12 5.55 24.81 12.72
CA LEU A 12 6.25 23.85 11.85
C LEU A 12 7.78 23.92 11.93
N LEU A 13 8.34 25.04 12.41
CA LEU A 13 9.78 25.28 12.59
C LEU A 13 10.27 25.08 14.03
N GLU A 14 9.36 25.07 15.01
CA GLU A 14 9.71 25.11 16.45
C GLU A 14 10.38 23.82 16.94
N ASN A 15 9.91 22.66 16.46
CA ASN A 15 10.27 21.35 17.01
C ASN A 15 10.82 20.40 15.92
N PRO A 16 11.81 19.55 16.26
CA PRO A 16 12.40 18.60 15.31
C PRO A 16 11.43 17.47 14.94
N ARG A 17 11.42 17.09 13.66
CA ARG A 17 10.56 16.04 13.12
C ARG A 17 11.01 14.67 13.66
N TYR A 18 10.07 13.85 14.13
CA TYR A 18 10.36 12.47 14.56
C TYR A 18 10.97 11.67 13.39
N ASN A 19 12.15 11.10 13.60
CA ASN A 19 12.90 10.45 12.51
C ASN A 19 12.53 8.97 12.33
N LEU A 20 12.01 8.32 13.36
CA LEU A 20 11.71 6.89 13.41
C LEU A 20 10.38 6.70 14.19
N LYS A 21 9.34 6.02 13.70
CA LYS A 21 9.27 5.12 12.55
C LYS A 21 10.47 4.18 12.55
N ILE A 22 10.63 3.36 13.59
CA ILE A 22 11.68 2.33 13.72
C ILE A 22 11.23 1.13 12.91
N VAL A 23 11.89 0.56 11.89
CA VAL A 23 13.03 0.97 11.05
C VAL A 23 14.42 1.07 11.67
N ASN A 24 15.43 0.67 10.88
CA ASN A 24 16.86 0.90 11.09
C ASN A 24 17.33 0.52 12.49
N SER A 25 16.81 -0.59 13.00
CA SER A 25 17.40 -1.33 14.10
C SER A 25 17.93 -2.67 13.57
N GLU A 26 18.89 -3.24 14.28
CA GLU A 26 19.46 -4.55 13.99
C GLU A 26 19.40 -5.36 15.29
N ASN A 27 18.94 -6.61 15.20
CA ASN A 27 18.22 -7.30 16.28
C ASN A 27 16.99 -6.53 16.82
N CYS A 28 16.34 -5.74 15.97
CA CYS A 28 14.90 -5.56 16.09
C CYS A 28 14.18 -6.75 15.44
N ASP A 29 13.52 -7.54 16.27
CA ASP A 29 12.55 -8.53 15.80
C ASP A 29 11.15 -7.87 15.58
N TYR A 30 11.03 -6.54 15.82
CA TYR A 30 9.79 -5.75 15.78
C TYR A 30 10.02 -4.28 15.36
N ALA A 31 9.03 -3.66 14.70
CA ALA A 31 9.10 -2.26 14.23
C ALA A 31 7.69 -1.70 13.83
N ASP A 32 7.63 -0.41 13.45
CA ASP A 32 6.45 0.49 13.32
C ASP A 32 5.67 0.26 12.00
N THR A 33 5.78 1.16 11.01
CA THR A 33 6.12 0.66 9.68
C THR A 33 7.50 0.03 9.82
N VAL A 34 7.61 -1.28 9.64
CA VAL A 34 8.90 -1.93 9.53
C VAL A 34 9.43 -1.67 8.12
N LEU A 35 10.00 -0.51 7.87
CA LEU A 35 11.04 -0.46 6.84
C LEU A 35 12.34 -1.03 7.41
N ASN A 36 13.29 -1.40 6.56
CA ASN A 36 14.73 -1.56 6.81
C ASN A 36 15.14 -1.99 8.24
N SER A 37 14.62 -3.11 8.72
CA SER A 37 14.87 -3.66 10.07
C SER A 37 15.44 -5.07 9.98
N LYS A 38 16.11 -5.56 11.02
CA LYS A 38 16.65 -6.95 11.11
C LYS A 38 16.62 -7.36 12.57
N ASN A 39 16.32 -8.59 13.02
CA ASN A 39 16.05 -9.83 12.28
C ASN A 39 14.64 -9.88 11.66
N CYS A 40 13.89 -8.78 11.74
CA CYS A 40 12.73 -8.56 10.88
C CYS A 40 13.06 -8.76 9.38
N TYR A 41 12.65 -9.88 8.79
CA TYR A 41 11.67 -9.74 7.70
C TYR A 41 10.22 -9.91 8.18
N TYR A 42 10.04 -10.17 9.49
CA TYR A 42 8.73 -10.18 10.12
C TYR A 42 8.15 -8.77 10.27
N SER A 43 6.93 -8.56 9.74
CA SER A 43 6.31 -7.24 9.69
C SER A 43 4.86 -7.21 9.17
N PHE A 44 4.19 -6.08 9.44
CA PHE A 44 2.87 -5.64 9.00
C PHE A 44 2.91 -4.91 7.65
N GLY A 45 3.25 -3.62 7.70
CA GLY A 45 3.81 -2.86 6.60
C GLY A 45 5.31 -3.10 6.59
N ILE A 46 5.79 -4.21 6.00
CA ILE A 46 7.17 -4.22 5.54
C ILE A 46 7.26 -3.39 4.29
N PHE A 47 8.32 -2.61 4.27
CA PHE A 47 8.90 -2.10 3.06
C PHE A 47 10.39 -2.33 3.31
N HIS A 48 10.83 -3.55 3.02
CA HIS A 48 12.18 -4.07 3.25
C HIS A 48 12.55 -4.38 4.73
N GLY A 49 13.44 -5.35 4.92
CA GLY A 49 13.91 -5.92 6.19
C GLY A 49 15.20 -6.73 5.98
N GLU A 50 15.60 -7.61 6.90
CA GLU A 50 16.62 -8.65 6.64
C GLU A 50 16.58 -9.89 7.57
N ASP A 51 16.89 -11.06 6.98
CA ASP A 51 17.12 -12.40 7.55
C ASP A 51 16.18 -12.99 8.64
N VAL A 52 14.94 -12.52 8.61
CA VAL A 52 13.75 -13.33 8.23
C VAL A 52 13.13 -14.39 9.15
N TYR A 53 11.80 -14.25 9.31
CA TYR A 53 10.80 -15.27 8.95
C TYR A 53 9.43 -14.57 8.71
N TYR A 54 8.74 -14.81 7.57
CA TYR A 54 7.36 -14.37 7.19
C TYR A 54 7.03 -12.85 7.03
N SER A 55 6.00 -12.46 6.24
CA SER A 55 5.51 -11.05 6.13
C SER A 55 4.10 -10.91 5.46
N ARG A 56 3.46 -9.71 5.44
CA ARG A 56 2.06 -9.49 4.91
C ARG A 56 1.77 -8.33 3.90
N TYR A 57 1.92 -7.05 4.27
CA TYR A 57 1.64 -5.86 3.41
C TYR A 57 2.65 -4.70 3.62
N SER A 58 3.95 -4.90 3.80
CA SER A 58 4.78 -5.94 3.22
C SER A 58 4.51 -6.06 1.73
N ARG A 59 5.02 -5.05 1.03
CA ARG A 59 5.76 -5.31 -0.19
C ARG A 59 7.20 -5.67 0.19
N ASP A 60 7.93 -6.26 -0.73
CA ASP A 60 9.39 -6.37 -0.72
C ASP A 60 9.99 -7.02 0.53
N CYS A 61 9.84 -8.34 0.56
CA CYS A 61 10.42 -9.24 1.57
C CYS A 61 11.61 -10.05 0.99
N ARG A 62 12.52 -10.54 1.84
CA ARG A 62 13.71 -11.31 1.38
C ARG A 62 14.20 -12.36 2.37
N SER A 63 15.05 -13.27 1.89
CA SER A 63 15.39 -14.58 2.51
C SER A 63 14.16 -15.42 2.88
N CYS A 64 12.99 -14.95 2.47
CA CYS A 64 11.84 -15.73 2.16
C CYS A 64 11.82 -16.01 0.64
N SER A 65 10.94 -16.88 0.15
CA SER A 65 10.55 -16.98 -1.27
C SER A 65 9.13 -17.57 -1.35
N ASP A 66 8.23 -17.03 -2.18
CA ASP A 66 6.78 -17.37 -2.32
C ASP A 66 6.03 -16.29 -3.11
N LEU A 67 6.46 -15.02 -2.90
CA LEU A 67 5.87 -13.80 -3.43
C LEU A 67 4.31 -13.88 -3.45
N THR A 68 3.66 -14.19 -2.32
CA THR A 68 2.21 -14.50 -2.25
C THR A 68 1.38 -13.44 -2.95
N PHE A 69 1.79 -12.17 -2.78
CA PHE A 69 0.91 -11.00 -2.80
C PHE A 69 -0.36 -11.32 -1.95
N SER A 70 -0.34 -11.22 -0.61
CA SER A 70 0.38 -10.23 0.23
C SER A 70 0.23 -8.82 -0.34
N PHE A 71 1.28 -8.03 -0.52
CA PHE A 71 1.60 -7.49 -1.86
C PHE A 71 3.11 -7.57 -2.16
N ASN A 72 3.77 -8.61 -1.60
CA ASN A 72 5.07 -9.23 -1.94
C ASN A 72 5.73 -9.84 -0.66
N CYS A 73 5.27 -11.02 -0.21
CA CYS A 73 5.71 -11.73 1.03
C CYS A 73 5.71 -13.25 0.87
N GLN A 74 6.30 -13.99 1.83
CA GLN A 74 6.83 -15.30 1.44
C GLN A 74 7.23 -16.34 2.54
N TRP A 75 7.02 -17.65 2.31
CA TRP A 75 8.01 -18.72 2.62
C TRP A 75 8.01 -20.05 1.81
N CYS A 76 6.99 -20.40 1.00
CA CYS A 76 7.02 -21.63 0.18
C CYS A 76 7.78 -21.46 -1.17
N TYR A 77 8.63 -22.42 -1.53
CA TYR A 77 9.86 -22.18 -2.31
C TYR A 77 9.59 -21.72 -3.76
N GLN A 78 9.97 -20.47 -4.09
CA GLN A 78 9.79 -19.84 -5.42
C GLN A 78 8.36 -19.68 -5.98
N CYS A 79 7.35 -19.34 -5.17
CA CYS A 79 6.07 -18.88 -5.74
C CYS A 79 6.10 -17.40 -6.25
N LEU A 80 5.10 -17.01 -7.06
CA LEU A 80 4.91 -15.69 -7.69
C LEU A 80 3.43 -15.29 -7.82
N GLY A 81 2.99 -14.18 -7.23
CA GLY A 81 1.61 -13.67 -7.40
C GLY A 81 0.55 -14.65 -6.90
N CYS A 82 0.91 -15.47 -5.93
CA CYS A 82 0.17 -16.66 -5.50
C CYS A 82 -0.84 -16.35 -4.37
N SER A 83 -1.88 -15.59 -4.69
CA SER A 83 -2.88 -15.15 -3.71
C SER A 83 -3.65 -16.35 -3.12
N ARG A 84 -3.41 -16.65 -1.84
CA ARG A 84 -4.01 -17.76 -1.07
C ARG A 84 -3.56 -19.15 -1.56
N CYS A 85 -2.24 -19.37 -1.64
CA CYS A 85 -1.62 -20.68 -1.90
C CYS A 85 -1.02 -21.31 -0.63
N TYR A 86 -0.88 -22.64 -0.60
CA TYR A 86 -0.36 -23.39 0.55
C TYR A 86 0.43 -24.64 0.12
N ASP A 87 1.56 -24.94 0.78
CA ASP A 87 2.51 -26.00 0.38
C ASP A 87 2.77 -25.96 -1.14
N CYS A 88 3.10 -24.75 -1.63
CA CYS A 88 3.26 -24.47 -3.04
C CYS A 88 4.70 -24.11 -3.33
N ASP A 89 5.37 -24.90 -4.17
CA ASP A 89 6.73 -24.61 -4.64
C ASP A 89 6.69 -24.30 -6.15
N PHE A 90 7.46 -23.32 -6.62
CA PHE A 90 7.61 -22.95 -8.03
C PHE A 90 6.29 -22.59 -8.74
N CYS A 91 5.28 -22.10 -8.02
CA CYS A 91 3.96 -21.78 -8.59
C CYS A 91 3.81 -20.29 -8.92
N LYS A 92 3.13 -19.96 -10.03
CA LYS A 92 2.96 -18.57 -10.52
C LYS A 92 1.48 -18.25 -10.79
N PHE A 93 1.04 -17.05 -10.43
CA PHE A 93 -0.33 -16.54 -10.64
C PHE A 93 -1.43 -17.54 -10.24
N CYS A 94 -1.16 -18.33 -9.20
CA CYS A 94 -2.12 -19.30 -8.69
C CYS A 94 -3.01 -18.66 -7.63
N SER A 95 -4.25 -19.14 -7.50
CA SER A 95 -5.09 -18.76 -6.36
C SER A 95 -5.88 -19.93 -5.81
N GLY A 96 -5.86 -20.12 -4.49
CA GLY A 96 -6.51 -21.24 -3.82
C GLY A 96 -5.86 -22.60 -4.08
N CYS A 97 -4.58 -22.64 -4.49
CA CYS A 97 -3.87 -23.89 -4.80
C CYS A 97 -3.18 -24.50 -3.58
N ASN A 98 -3.13 -25.83 -3.50
CA ASN A 98 -2.66 -26.59 -2.33
C ASN A 98 -1.77 -27.78 -2.74
N ASN A 99 -0.64 -27.99 -2.09
CA ASN A 99 0.28 -29.10 -2.39
C ASN A 99 0.67 -29.11 -3.88
N CYS A 100 0.93 -27.93 -4.44
CA CYS A 100 1.18 -27.75 -5.87
C CYS A 100 2.67 -27.46 -6.09
N ARG A 101 3.29 -28.15 -7.05
CA ARG A 101 4.67 -27.87 -7.46
C ARG A 101 4.71 -27.48 -8.92
N PHE A 102 5.47 -26.45 -9.27
CA PHE A 102 5.67 -26.03 -10.65
C PHE A 102 4.34 -25.76 -11.38
N CYS A 103 3.41 -24.98 -10.79
CA CYS A 103 2.08 -24.74 -11.37
C CYS A 103 1.84 -23.27 -11.75
N GLU A 104 1.26 -22.97 -12.91
CA GLU A 104 1.08 -21.59 -13.40
C GLU A 104 -0.37 -21.28 -13.82
N ASN A 105 -0.91 -20.12 -13.45
CA ASN A 105 -2.28 -19.68 -13.74
C ASN A 105 -3.39 -20.65 -13.25
N CYS A 106 -3.11 -21.45 -12.21
CA CYS A 106 -4.05 -22.45 -11.68
C CYS A 106 -4.98 -21.87 -10.60
N LEU A 107 -6.26 -22.25 -10.63
CA LEU A 107 -7.30 -21.76 -9.71
C LEU A 107 -7.94 -22.94 -8.96
N GLY A 108 -7.78 -22.98 -7.63
CA GLY A 108 -8.41 -23.98 -6.77
C GLY A 108 -7.90 -25.41 -6.95
N CYS A 109 -6.65 -25.60 -7.39
CA CYS A 109 -6.08 -26.91 -7.67
C CYS A 109 -5.39 -27.54 -6.45
N LYS A 110 -5.24 -28.87 -6.48
CA LYS A 110 -4.71 -29.67 -5.35
C LYS A 110 -3.79 -30.77 -5.86
N ASN A 111 -2.71 -31.10 -5.15
CA ASN A 111 -1.84 -32.23 -5.51
C ASN A 111 -1.51 -32.22 -7.02
N CYS A 112 -0.97 -31.09 -7.51
CA CYS A 112 -0.68 -30.88 -8.93
C CYS A 112 0.81 -30.63 -9.11
N PHE A 113 1.39 -31.20 -10.17
CA PHE A 113 2.82 -31.09 -10.47
C PHE A 113 3.01 -30.66 -11.93
N GLY A 114 3.73 -29.57 -12.20
CA GLY A 114 4.04 -29.15 -13.58
C GLY A 114 2.83 -28.67 -14.40
N CYS A 115 1.80 -28.10 -13.77
CA CYS A 115 0.49 -27.89 -14.39
C CYS A 115 0.18 -26.41 -14.72
N ILE A 116 -0.50 -26.16 -15.84
CA ILE A 116 -0.79 -24.79 -16.33
C ILE A 116 -2.29 -24.60 -16.61
N GLY A 117 -2.85 -23.48 -16.15
CA GLY A 117 -4.19 -23.00 -16.49
C GLY A 117 -5.35 -23.83 -15.93
N LEU A 118 -5.08 -24.78 -15.04
CA LEU A 118 -6.08 -25.70 -14.50
C LEU A 118 -7.05 -24.99 -13.54
N LYS A 119 -8.30 -25.45 -13.52
CA LYS A 119 -9.34 -24.94 -12.61
C LYS A 119 -10.00 -26.11 -11.90
N GLN A 120 -9.91 -26.13 -10.56
CA GLN A 120 -10.52 -27.14 -9.68
C GLN A 120 -10.15 -28.58 -10.06
N LYS A 121 -8.84 -28.89 -10.13
CA LYS A 121 -8.28 -30.21 -10.48
C LYS A 121 -7.45 -30.80 -9.35
N GLU A 122 -7.37 -32.14 -9.30
CA GLU A 122 -6.60 -32.89 -8.30
C GLU A 122 -5.88 -34.10 -8.93
N TYR A 123 -4.65 -34.39 -8.49
CA TYR A 123 -3.75 -35.47 -8.99
C TYR A 123 -3.22 -35.28 -10.42
N TYR A 124 -3.14 -34.04 -10.90
CA TYR A 124 -2.64 -33.76 -12.25
C TYR A 124 -1.11 -33.66 -12.29
N PHE A 125 -0.49 -34.31 -13.26
CA PHE A 125 0.96 -34.33 -13.48
C PHE A 125 1.25 -33.92 -14.92
N PHE A 126 1.91 -32.78 -15.12
CA PHE A 126 2.13 -32.16 -16.43
C PHE A 126 0.82 -32.01 -17.24
N ASN A 127 -0.22 -31.46 -16.60
CA ASN A 127 -1.59 -31.34 -17.11
C ASN A 127 -2.31 -32.67 -17.48
N GLN A 128 -1.72 -33.83 -17.18
CA GLN A 128 -2.37 -35.14 -17.37
C GLN A 128 -3.07 -35.60 -16.08
N ASP A 129 -4.30 -36.07 -16.22
CA ASP A 129 -5.08 -36.75 -15.17
C ASP A 129 -4.49 -38.14 -14.89
N LEU A 130 -4.45 -38.58 -13.62
CA LEU A 130 -3.82 -39.84 -13.19
C LEU A 130 -4.60 -40.53 -12.07
N SER A 131 -4.39 -41.83 -11.89
CA SER A 131 -4.73 -42.46 -10.61
C SER A 131 -3.94 -41.82 -9.47
N LYS A 132 -4.52 -41.80 -8.28
CA LYS A 132 -3.86 -41.28 -7.06
C LYS A 132 -2.55 -42.02 -6.78
N GLU A 133 -2.55 -43.33 -6.98
CA GLU A 133 -1.42 -44.23 -6.83
C GLU A 133 -0.32 -43.93 -7.87
N GLU A 134 -0.72 -43.66 -9.11
CA GLU A 134 0.19 -43.26 -10.19
C GLU A 134 0.81 -41.87 -9.97
N TYR A 135 0.02 -40.90 -9.48
CA TYR A 135 0.50 -39.56 -9.14
C TYR A 135 1.58 -39.61 -8.05
N PHE A 136 1.31 -40.29 -6.94
CA PHE A 136 2.29 -40.40 -5.84
C PHE A 136 3.51 -41.23 -6.24
N LYS A 137 3.34 -42.27 -7.08
CA LYS A 137 4.47 -42.98 -7.66
C LYS A 137 5.35 -42.04 -8.49
N LYS A 138 4.81 -41.40 -9.54
CA LYS A 138 5.57 -40.52 -10.44
C LYS A 138 6.25 -39.38 -9.70
N THR A 139 5.58 -38.75 -8.74
CA THR A 139 6.17 -37.65 -7.96
C THR A 139 7.25 -38.12 -6.98
N SER A 140 7.19 -39.37 -6.48
CA SER A 140 8.27 -39.98 -5.68
C SER A 140 9.49 -40.44 -6.48
N GLU A 141 9.34 -40.66 -7.79
CA GLU A 141 10.42 -41.03 -8.71
C GLU A 141 11.29 -39.82 -9.13
N ILE A 142 10.89 -38.59 -8.77
CA ILE A 142 11.63 -37.35 -9.04
C ILE A 142 12.50 -36.99 -7.84
N ASP A 143 13.81 -37.20 -7.95
CA ASP A 143 14.76 -36.61 -7.00
C ASP A 143 14.95 -35.12 -7.31
N LEU A 144 14.30 -34.24 -6.54
CA LEU A 144 14.48 -32.79 -6.65
C LEU A 144 15.86 -32.31 -6.18
N ASN A 145 16.69 -33.16 -5.56
CA ASN A 145 18.08 -32.82 -5.24
C ASN A 145 19.03 -32.96 -6.44
N GLU A 146 18.63 -33.68 -7.50
CA GLU A 146 19.37 -33.80 -8.76
C GLU A 146 19.00 -32.64 -9.71
N PRO A 147 19.94 -31.71 -10.01
CA PRO A 147 19.63 -30.51 -10.80
C PRO A 147 19.10 -30.77 -12.21
N LYS A 148 19.40 -31.93 -12.82
CA LYS A 148 18.84 -32.30 -14.13
C LYS A 148 17.32 -32.41 -14.10
N ASN A 149 16.74 -32.86 -12.99
CA ASN A 149 15.28 -32.99 -12.87
C ASN A 149 14.63 -31.61 -12.84
N PHE A 150 15.21 -30.64 -12.12
CA PHE A 150 14.78 -29.24 -12.14
C PHE A 150 14.75 -28.63 -13.56
N GLN A 151 15.76 -28.91 -14.39
CA GLN A 151 15.76 -28.44 -15.78
C GLN A 151 14.63 -29.06 -16.59
N LEU A 152 14.49 -30.39 -16.56
CA LEU A 152 13.48 -31.13 -17.33
C LEU A 152 12.04 -30.71 -16.99
N ILE A 153 11.77 -30.35 -15.74
CA ILE A 153 10.45 -29.86 -15.31
C ILE A 153 10.14 -28.48 -15.92
N ASN A 154 11.12 -27.57 -15.93
CA ASN A 154 10.96 -26.23 -16.50
C ASN A 154 10.91 -26.26 -18.03
N ASP A 155 11.73 -27.10 -18.68
CA ASP A 155 11.68 -27.35 -20.12
C ASP A 155 10.29 -27.85 -20.55
N TYR A 156 9.66 -28.72 -19.74
CA TYR A 156 8.29 -29.15 -19.98
C TYR A 156 7.28 -27.99 -19.82
N LEU A 157 7.40 -27.22 -18.73
CA LEU A 157 6.49 -26.11 -18.45
C LEU A 157 6.42 -25.07 -19.57
N GLU A 158 7.56 -24.63 -20.11
CA GLU A 158 7.55 -23.59 -21.16
C GLU A 158 6.97 -24.14 -22.48
N ASN A 159 7.21 -25.40 -22.82
CA ASN A 159 6.54 -26.06 -23.94
C ASN A 159 5.02 -26.20 -23.71
N LEU A 160 4.59 -26.52 -22.49
CA LEU A 160 3.18 -26.59 -22.10
C LEU A 160 2.52 -25.20 -22.16
N LYS A 161 3.21 -24.14 -21.71
CA LYS A 161 2.69 -22.77 -21.61
C LYS A 161 2.24 -22.20 -22.96
N ILE A 162 2.99 -22.49 -24.03
CA ILE A 162 2.66 -22.08 -25.40
C ILE A 162 1.30 -22.62 -25.87
N THR A 163 0.80 -23.71 -25.26
CA THR A 163 -0.51 -24.30 -25.60
C THR A 163 -1.71 -23.66 -24.89
N PHE A 164 -1.50 -22.71 -23.96
CA PHE A 164 -2.57 -22.10 -23.16
C PHE A 164 -2.73 -20.58 -23.42
N PRO A 165 -3.97 -20.07 -23.55
CA PRO A 165 -4.23 -18.63 -23.57
C PRO A 165 -3.74 -17.94 -22.29
N GLN A 166 -3.16 -16.75 -22.46
CA GLN A 166 -2.71 -15.89 -21.35
C GLN A 166 -3.69 -14.72 -21.17
N LEU A 167 -3.84 -14.23 -19.94
CA LEU A 167 -4.69 -13.06 -19.63
C LEU A 167 -3.95 -11.75 -19.92
N ALA A 168 -4.70 -10.72 -20.31
CA ALA A 168 -4.17 -9.38 -20.57
C ALA A 168 -4.41 -8.39 -19.43
N ILE A 169 -5.42 -8.65 -18.58
CA ILE A 169 -5.84 -7.83 -17.43
C ILE A 169 -6.39 -8.77 -16.35
N HIS A 170 -6.12 -8.47 -15.08
CA HIS A 170 -6.53 -9.18 -13.89
C HIS A 170 -7.55 -8.35 -13.08
N GLN A 171 -8.75 -8.17 -13.64
CA GLN A 171 -9.88 -7.57 -12.93
C GLN A 171 -10.85 -8.63 -12.40
N THR A 172 -11.39 -8.43 -11.20
CA THR A 172 -12.41 -9.30 -10.59
C THR A 172 -13.52 -8.46 -9.96
N MET A 173 -14.78 -8.66 -10.39
CA MET A 173 -15.96 -7.98 -9.82
C MET A 173 -15.82 -6.44 -9.77
N CYS A 174 -15.54 -5.82 -10.92
CA CYS A 174 -15.38 -4.37 -11.06
C CYS A 174 -16.49 -3.76 -11.95
N GLU A 175 -16.90 -2.51 -11.69
CA GLU A 175 -17.93 -1.77 -12.45
C GLU A 175 -17.43 -0.36 -12.79
N ASP A 176 -17.35 0.00 -14.08
CA ASP A 176 -16.83 1.32 -14.54
C ASP A 176 -15.47 1.69 -13.92
N VAL A 177 -14.54 0.72 -13.98
CA VAL A 177 -13.17 0.80 -13.46
C VAL A 177 -12.16 0.73 -14.60
N VAL A 178 -11.09 1.52 -14.50
CA VAL A 178 -9.95 1.48 -15.43
C VAL A 178 -8.67 1.16 -14.66
N GLY A 179 -7.95 0.10 -15.03
CA GLY A 179 -6.67 -0.33 -14.43
C GLY A 179 -6.52 -1.85 -14.33
N ASP A 180 -5.47 -2.35 -13.66
CA ASP A 180 -5.11 -3.79 -13.57
C ASP A 180 -4.88 -4.24 -12.11
N ASN A 181 -4.98 -5.55 -11.84
CA ASN A 181 -4.91 -6.20 -10.52
C ASN A 181 -6.00 -5.74 -9.51
N ILE A 182 -7.16 -5.33 -10.03
CA ILE A 182 -8.25 -4.71 -9.26
C ILE A 182 -9.32 -5.75 -8.89
N VAL A 183 -9.81 -5.67 -7.66
CA VAL A 183 -10.89 -6.50 -7.16
C VAL A 183 -11.91 -5.62 -6.42
N GLU A 184 -13.20 -5.85 -6.64
CA GLU A 184 -14.29 -5.26 -5.82
C GLU A 184 -14.26 -3.71 -5.77
N ALA A 185 -14.14 -3.07 -6.94
CA ALA A 185 -14.10 -1.61 -7.09
C ALA A 185 -15.13 -1.07 -8.08
N LYS A 186 -15.55 0.20 -7.91
CA LYS A 186 -16.55 0.86 -8.75
C LYS A 186 -16.22 2.32 -9.08
N ASN A 187 -16.59 2.82 -10.27
CA ASN A 187 -16.50 4.23 -10.68
C ASN A 187 -15.10 4.87 -10.50
N SER A 188 -14.04 4.05 -10.44
CA SER A 188 -12.74 4.46 -9.92
C SER A 188 -11.66 4.47 -11.01
N TYR A 189 -10.90 5.55 -11.07
CA TYR A 189 -10.11 5.94 -12.24
C TYR A 189 -8.59 5.79 -11.98
N GLN A 190 -8.05 4.65 -12.40
CA GLN A 190 -6.61 4.30 -12.51
C GLN A 190 -5.72 4.46 -11.25
N CYS A 191 -6.15 4.00 -10.08
CA CYS A 191 -5.46 4.16 -8.80
C CYS A 191 -5.43 2.89 -7.92
N PHE A 192 -4.64 1.84 -8.25
CA PHE A 192 -4.76 0.53 -7.57
C PHE A 192 -3.48 -0.23 -7.19
N ASP A 193 -3.27 -0.34 -5.86
CA ASP A 193 -3.08 -1.64 -5.18
C ASP A 193 -4.31 -1.93 -4.25
N SER A 194 -5.46 -1.34 -4.62
CA SER A 194 -6.59 -1.03 -3.72
C SER A 194 -7.65 -2.11 -3.65
N TYR A 195 -8.26 -2.15 -2.47
CA TYR A 195 -9.53 -2.81 -2.16
C TYR A 195 -10.34 -1.80 -1.30
N ASP A 196 -11.67 -1.76 -1.46
CA ASP A 196 -12.64 -0.72 -0.99
C ASP A 196 -12.73 0.60 -1.83
N LEU A 197 -12.36 0.65 -3.13
CA LEU A 197 -12.47 1.89 -3.93
C LEU A 197 -13.83 2.06 -4.62
N GLU A 198 -14.52 3.17 -4.31
CA GLU A 198 -15.73 3.64 -5.00
C GLU A 198 -15.62 5.16 -5.29
N ASP A 199 -16.20 5.61 -6.42
CA ASP A 199 -16.09 6.95 -7.06
C ASP A 199 -14.78 7.76 -6.82
N CYS A 200 -13.61 7.09 -6.82
CA CYS A 200 -12.31 7.68 -6.48
C CYS A 200 -11.39 7.96 -7.69
N ASN A 201 -10.43 8.87 -7.51
CA ASN A 201 -9.39 9.23 -8.50
C ASN A 201 -7.97 8.97 -7.92
N TYR A 202 -6.90 9.64 -8.38
CA TYR A 202 -5.80 9.06 -9.19
C TYR A 202 -4.49 8.49 -8.54
N CYS A 203 -4.35 8.12 -7.25
CA CYS A 203 -3.04 7.63 -6.71
C CYS A 203 -3.02 6.34 -5.82
N ILE A 204 -1.80 5.83 -5.56
CA ILE A 204 -1.43 4.49 -5.01
C ILE A 204 -0.38 4.69 -3.89
N GLU A 205 -0.17 3.93 -2.80
CA GLU A 205 -0.47 2.54 -2.38
C GLU A 205 -1.66 2.40 -1.40
N THR A 206 -2.81 2.87 -1.85
CA THR A 206 -4.18 2.62 -1.39
C THR A 206 -4.50 1.22 -0.82
N ASN A 207 -5.23 1.18 0.31
CA ASN A 207 -6.34 0.27 0.66
C ASN A 207 -7.37 1.12 1.44
N SER A 208 -8.54 1.35 0.83
CA SER A 208 -8.94 2.69 0.37
C SER A 208 -10.08 2.58 -0.63
N LEU A 209 -11.04 3.50 -0.84
CA LEU A 209 -11.44 4.82 -0.32
C LEU A 209 -12.84 5.13 -0.94
N LYS A 210 -13.64 6.04 -0.35
CA LYS A 210 -14.79 6.66 -1.04
C LYS A 210 -14.94 8.13 -0.63
N ASN A 211 -15.02 9.17 -1.48
CA ASN A 211 -14.67 9.36 -2.91
C ASN A 211 -13.39 10.22 -3.03
N CYS A 212 -12.49 10.15 -2.05
CA CYS A 212 -11.72 11.33 -1.65
C CYS A 212 -10.40 11.50 -2.41
N CYS A 213 -10.22 12.68 -3.03
CA CYS A 213 -9.17 12.92 -4.01
C CYS A 213 -7.85 13.50 -3.42
N ASP A 214 -6.67 12.96 -3.68
CA ASP A 214 -6.32 11.76 -4.47
C ASP A 214 -5.19 10.92 -3.84
N ILE A 215 -4.53 11.37 -2.77
CA ILE A 215 -3.12 11.02 -2.48
C ILE A 215 -2.90 10.21 -1.18
N THR A 216 -1.70 9.63 -1.09
CA THR A 216 -1.34 8.34 -0.49
C THR A 216 -0.06 8.46 0.37
N ILE A 217 0.45 7.42 1.05
CA ILE A 217 -0.07 6.07 1.26
C ILE A 217 -1.26 6.11 2.23
N CYS A 218 -2.31 5.35 1.89
CA CYS A 218 -3.58 5.31 2.62
C CYS A 218 -3.93 3.84 2.89
N PHE A 219 -3.99 3.29 4.11
CA PHE A 219 -4.15 3.84 5.47
C PHE A 219 -5.59 4.21 5.90
N LYS A 220 -6.61 3.98 5.06
CA LYS A 220 -8.03 4.33 5.28
C LYS A 220 -8.28 5.81 5.66
N ALA A 221 -8.79 6.57 4.70
CA ALA A 221 -9.37 7.88 4.90
C ALA A 221 -10.82 7.93 4.37
N GLU A 222 -11.53 9.02 4.61
CA GLU A 222 -12.89 9.25 4.13
C GLU A 222 -13.16 10.76 4.10
N GLU A 223 -13.75 11.27 3.01
CA GLU A 223 -13.98 12.72 2.78
C GLU A 223 -12.70 13.60 2.92
N CYS A 224 -11.50 13.05 2.69
CA CYS A 224 -10.22 13.76 2.84
C CYS A 224 -9.67 14.38 1.55
N TYR A 225 -9.11 15.59 1.63
CA TYR A 225 -8.46 16.25 0.49
C TYR A 225 -6.97 16.53 0.73
N GLN A 226 -6.12 16.12 -0.23
CA GLN A 226 -4.67 16.36 -0.22
C GLN A 226 -3.94 15.97 1.08
N CYS A 227 -4.37 14.88 1.71
CA CYS A 227 -3.65 14.28 2.84
C CYS A 227 -2.48 13.40 2.37
N VAL A 228 -1.46 13.28 3.20
CA VAL A 228 -0.28 12.42 3.01
C VAL A 228 -0.11 11.55 4.25
N HIS A 229 0.14 10.25 4.07
CA HIS A 229 0.45 9.28 5.14
C HIS A 229 -0.34 9.49 6.46
N SER A 230 -1.66 9.62 6.37
CA SER A 230 -2.51 10.03 7.49
C SER A 230 -3.50 8.93 7.90
N PRO A 231 -3.10 7.95 8.75
CA PRO A 231 -3.85 6.72 8.99
C PRO A 231 -5.08 6.87 9.90
N GLY A 232 -6.28 6.71 9.32
CA GLY A 232 -7.55 6.78 10.04
C GLY A 232 -8.15 8.20 10.11
N CYS A 233 -8.07 8.96 9.02
CA CYS A 233 -8.60 10.32 8.93
C CYS A 233 -10.03 10.37 8.35
N TYR A 234 -10.90 11.22 8.92
CA TYR A 234 -12.25 11.51 8.40
C TYR A 234 -12.46 13.03 8.27
N ASN A 235 -12.91 13.51 7.10
CA ASN A 235 -13.13 14.94 6.84
C ASN A 235 -11.91 15.79 7.24
N CYS A 236 -10.73 15.35 6.80
CA CYS A 236 -9.44 15.99 7.08
C CYS A 236 -8.82 16.57 5.80
N ASN A 237 -8.28 17.78 5.89
CA ASN A 237 -7.75 18.51 4.74
C ASN A 237 -6.28 18.91 4.94
N PHE A 238 -5.46 18.62 3.93
CA PHE A 238 -4.04 18.97 3.85
C PHE A 238 -3.11 18.30 4.88
N CYS A 239 -3.56 17.28 5.64
CA CYS A 239 -2.78 16.68 6.72
C CYS A 239 -1.51 15.97 6.23
N TYR A 240 -0.35 16.22 6.84
CA TYR A 240 0.94 15.76 6.29
C TYR A 240 1.48 14.44 6.89
N HIS A 241 1.11 14.16 8.14
CA HIS A 241 1.35 12.90 8.85
C HIS A 241 0.54 13.01 10.15
N CYS A 242 -0.76 12.76 10.03
CA CYS A 242 -1.67 12.74 11.18
C CYS A 242 -2.43 11.42 11.18
N ASP A 243 -2.38 10.67 12.28
CA ASP A 243 -3.03 9.38 12.35
C ASP A 243 -4.56 9.55 12.48
N TYR A 244 -5.15 8.95 13.50
CA TYR A 244 -6.56 9.11 13.83
C TYR A 244 -6.87 10.58 14.03
N SER A 245 -7.64 11.19 13.12
CA SER A 245 -8.06 12.60 13.19
C SER A 245 -9.41 12.80 12.49
N SER A 246 -10.18 13.77 12.98
CA SER A 246 -11.52 14.07 12.46
C SER A 246 -11.80 15.58 12.40
N ASP A 247 -12.50 16.05 11.37
CA ASP A 247 -12.86 17.48 11.20
C ASP A 247 -11.65 18.42 11.40
N SER A 248 -10.47 18.02 10.90
CA SER A 248 -9.18 18.63 11.26
C SER A 248 -8.35 18.99 10.04
N GLU A 249 -7.76 20.18 10.06
CA GLU A 249 -7.16 20.80 8.87
C GLU A 249 -5.89 21.55 9.21
N PHE A 250 -4.98 21.67 8.23
CA PHE A 250 -3.66 22.29 8.44
C PHE A 250 -2.93 21.65 9.64
N CYS A 251 -3.01 20.33 9.77
CA CYS A 251 -2.39 19.58 10.86
C CYS A 251 -1.12 18.83 10.41
N ALA A 252 -0.08 18.86 11.24
CA ALA A 252 1.21 18.23 10.96
C ALA A 252 1.80 17.53 12.18
N PHE A 253 2.40 16.35 11.98
CA PHE A 253 3.09 15.55 13.02
C PHE A 253 2.27 15.36 14.30
N SER A 254 0.94 15.31 14.16
CA SER A 254 -0.05 15.38 15.25
C SER A 254 -0.92 14.13 15.27
N LYS A 255 -1.55 13.80 16.41
CA LYS A 255 -2.19 12.48 16.60
C LYS A 255 -3.40 12.56 17.52
N ASN A 256 -4.50 11.91 17.14
CA ASN A 256 -5.76 11.94 17.89
C ASN A 256 -6.29 13.37 18.06
N LEU A 257 -6.59 14.02 16.92
CA LEU A 257 -7.17 15.36 16.84
C LEU A 257 -8.63 15.31 16.40
N LYS A 258 -9.44 16.23 16.92
CA LYS A 258 -10.84 16.38 16.53
C LYS A 258 -11.21 17.86 16.52
N ASN A 259 -11.80 18.39 15.46
CA ASN A 259 -12.07 19.85 15.38
C ASN A 259 -10.79 20.66 15.72
N CYS A 260 -9.71 20.46 14.95
CA CYS A 260 -8.43 21.13 15.14
C CYS A 260 -7.97 21.84 13.86
N PHE A 261 -7.34 23.02 14.01
CA PHE A 261 -6.94 23.85 12.86
C PHE A 261 -5.53 24.44 13.04
N GLY A 262 -4.61 24.15 12.11
CA GLY A 262 -3.24 24.70 12.17
C GLY A 262 -2.37 24.10 13.29
N CYS A 263 -2.65 22.87 13.73
CA CYS A 263 -2.02 22.26 14.89
C CYS A 263 -0.78 21.42 14.53
N VAL A 264 0.28 21.53 15.31
CA VAL A 264 1.59 20.90 15.02
C VAL A 264 2.16 20.24 16.27
N TYR A 265 2.66 19.00 16.13
CA TYR A 265 3.12 18.15 17.25
C TYR A 265 2.09 17.96 18.39
N LEU A 266 0.80 18.16 18.07
CA LEU A 266 -0.27 18.18 19.06
C LEU A 266 -0.88 16.78 19.21
N LYS A 267 -1.18 16.37 20.45
CA LYS A 267 -1.72 15.02 20.72
C LYS A 267 -2.90 15.03 21.69
N ASP A 268 -3.93 14.25 21.38
CA ASP A 268 -5.15 14.03 22.17
C ASP A 268 -5.90 15.34 22.50
N LYS A 269 -6.43 16.05 21.49
CA LYS A 269 -7.05 17.39 21.64
C LYS A 269 -8.32 17.59 20.81
N GLU A 270 -9.24 18.40 21.34
CA GLU A 270 -10.46 18.84 20.66
C GLU A 270 -10.67 20.37 20.81
N TYR A 271 -11.10 21.06 19.74
CA TYR A 271 -11.28 22.53 19.66
C TYR A 271 -10.00 23.36 19.83
N TYR A 272 -8.93 22.98 19.12
CA TYR A 272 -7.65 23.70 19.14
C TYR A 272 -7.39 24.46 17.84
N ILE A 273 -6.82 25.66 17.94
CA ILE A 273 -6.37 26.46 16.78
C ILE A 273 -4.95 26.98 17.05
N LEU A 274 -3.99 26.63 16.19
CA LEU A 274 -2.56 26.98 16.36
C LEU A 274 -2.03 26.58 17.74
N ASN A 275 -2.31 25.33 18.15
CA ASN A 275 -1.97 24.74 19.46
C ASN A 275 -2.61 25.40 20.71
N GLU A 276 -3.47 26.43 20.56
CA GLU A 276 -4.23 27.03 21.66
C GLU A 276 -5.66 26.45 21.79
N PRO A 277 -6.23 26.32 23.01
CA PRO A 277 -7.59 25.83 23.25
C PRO A 277 -8.68 26.91 23.07
N TYR A 278 -9.86 26.50 22.62
CA TYR A 278 -11.06 27.34 22.49
C TYR A 278 -12.30 26.64 23.04
N SER A 279 -13.34 27.40 23.42
CA SER A 279 -14.68 26.81 23.53
C SER A 279 -15.20 26.40 22.15
N LYS A 280 -16.14 25.45 22.08
CA LYS A 280 -16.74 25.02 20.81
C LYS A 280 -17.25 26.20 19.96
N ASP A 281 -17.96 27.14 20.58
CA ASP A 281 -18.53 28.28 19.86
C ASP A 281 -17.44 29.26 19.38
N GLN A 282 -16.41 29.47 20.21
CA GLN A 282 -15.23 30.29 19.83
C GLN A 282 -14.44 29.66 18.70
N TYR A 283 -14.26 28.33 18.71
CA TYR A 283 -13.63 27.57 17.64
C TYR A 283 -14.41 27.75 16.33
N LEU A 284 -15.72 27.48 16.36
CA LEU A 284 -16.60 27.54 15.19
C LEU A 284 -16.66 28.94 14.55
N GLU A 285 -16.63 30.02 15.33
CA GLU A 285 -16.53 31.37 14.76
C GLU A 285 -15.13 31.69 14.24
N LYS A 286 -14.07 31.28 14.95
CA LYS A 286 -12.70 31.60 14.55
C LYS A 286 -12.25 30.85 13.29
N ILE A 287 -12.65 29.60 13.09
CA ILE A 287 -12.33 28.88 11.84
C ILE A 287 -12.99 29.51 10.61
N LYS A 288 -14.22 30.04 10.73
CA LYS A 288 -14.90 30.71 9.60
C LYS A 288 -14.10 31.91 9.10
N ILE A 289 -13.57 32.70 10.03
CA ILE A 289 -12.73 33.88 9.73
C ILE A 289 -11.43 33.44 9.07
N ILE A 290 -10.73 32.46 9.64
CA ILE A 290 -9.43 32.00 9.10
C ILE A 290 -9.60 31.34 7.73
N LYS A 291 -10.54 30.40 7.55
CA LYS A 291 -10.81 29.77 6.25
C LYS A 291 -11.13 30.80 5.18
N LYS A 292 -11.93 31.82 5.50
CA LYS A 292 -12.24 32.91 4.58
C LYS A 292 -10.96 33.66 4.15
N GLU A 293 -10.10 34.04 5.10
CA GLU A 293 -8.83 34.72 4.78
C GLU A 293 -7.91 33.87 3.88
N LEU A 294 -7.85 32.56 4.12
CA LEU A 294 -7.02 31.65 3.31
C LEU A 294 -7.55 31.48 1.88
N VAL A 295 -8.87 31.47 1.69
CA VAL A 295 -9.50 31.40 0.36
C VAL A 295 -9.37 32.74 -0.39
N GLU A 296 -9.57 33.88 0.29
CA GLU A 296 -9.38 35.22 -0.31
C GLU A 296 -7.92 35.51 -0.72
N ARG A 297 -6.96 34.68 -0.27
CA ARG A 297 -5.52 34.80 -0.52
C ARG A 297 -4.92 33.64 -1.31
N ASP A 298 -5.75 32.72 -1.83
CA ASP A 298 -5.34 31.53 -2.59
C ASP A 298 -4.28 30.63 -1.89
N ILE A 299 -4.44 30.47 -0.57
CA ILE A 299 -3.57 29.64 0.30
C ILE A 299 -4.36 28.64 1.15
N TYR A 300 -5.62 28.37 0.81
CA TYR A 300 -6.39 27.23 1.32
C TYR A 300 -6.05 25.96 0.52
N ASN A 301 -4.76 25.57 0.60
CA ASN A 301 -4.13 24.50 -0.17
C ASN A 301 -2.87 24.02 0.59
N LEU A 302 -1.96 23.28 -0.06
CA LEU A 302 -0.71 22.83 0.59
C LEU A 302 0.37 23.92 0.77
N VAL A 303 0.25 25.11 0.18
CA VAL A 303 1.29 26.17 0.23
C VAL A 303 1.71 26.60 1.66
N PRO A 304 0.85 26.58 2.69
CA PRO A 304 1.26 26.83 4.07
C PRO A 304 2.33 25.87 4.61
N TYR A 305 2.38 24.62 4.13
CA TYR A 305 3.36 23.60 4.53
C TYR A 305 4.74 23.78 3.90
N PHE A 306 4.83 24.45 2.75
CA PHE A 306 6.06 24.63 1.98
C PHE A 306 6.91 25.75 2.60
N ILE A 307 7.61 25.40 3.69
CA ILE A 307 8.30 26.33 4.59
C ILE A 307 9.81 26.28 4.49
N SER A 308 10.37 25.13 4.15
CA SER A 308 11.80 24.95 3.99
C SER A 308 12.26 25.59 2.69
N ASP A 309 13.52 26.03 2.66
CA ASP A 309 14.09 26.57 1.42
C ASP A 309 14.25 25.47 0.36
N TYR A 310 14.29 24.19 0.75
CA TYR A 310 14.18 23.05 -0.15
C TYR A 310 12.82 23.01 -0.88
N GLU A 311 11.70 23.06 -0.15
CA GLU A 311 10.36 23.06 -0.78
C GLU A 311 10.17 24.26 -1.71
N LYS A 312 10.57 25.48 -1.26
CA LYS A 312 10.51 26.70 -2.09
C LYS A 312 11.35 26.58 -3.36
N GLN A 313 12.61 26.16 -3.24
CA GLN A 313 13.50 26.03 -4.40
C GLN A 313 13.09 24.89 -5.32
N ARG A 314 12.42 23.83 -4.82
CA ARG A 314 11.82 22.82 -5.69
C ARG A 314 10.78 23.47 -6.62
N PHE A 315 9.77 24.17 -6.11
CA PHE A 315 8.73 24.78 -6.96
C PHE A 315 9.25 25.88 -7.90
N ILE A 316 10.36 26.56 -7.56
CA ILE A 316 10.99 27.54 -8.47
C ILE A 316 11.67 26.86 -9.67
N ASN A 317 12.13 25.62 -9.53
CA ASN A 317 12.98 24.92 -10.51
C ASN A 317 12.37 23.59 -11.02
N GLU A 318 11.14 23.26 -10.64
CA GLU A 318 10.43 22.06 -11.10
C GLU A 318 10.15 22.17 -12.61
N SER A 319 10.35 21.08 -13.33
CA SER A 319 10.39 21.09 -14.80
C SER A 319 9.57 19.98 -15.48
N ASP A 320 8.87 19.17 -14.68
CA ASP A 320 7.86 18.24 -15.17
C ASP A 320 6.69 19.01 -15.80
N PRO A 321 6.35 18.82 -17.09
CA PRO A 321 5.26 19.52 -17.76
C PRO A 321 3.86 19.18 -17.21
N VAL A 322 3.74 18.17 -16.34
CA VAL A 322 2.52 17.86 -15.59
C VAL A 322 2.38 18.76 -14.35
N ILE A 323 3.49 19.28 -13.81
CA ILE A 323 3.52 20.14 -12.61
C ILE A 323 3.61 21.61 -13.04
N ASN A 324 2.45 22.27 -13.17
CA ASN A 324 2.42 23.71 -13.44
C ASN A 324 2.89 24.52 -12.21
N ASN A 325 3.95 25.31 -12.38
CA ASN A 325 4.52 26.15 -11.32
C ASN A 325 3.68 27.41 -11.05
N SER A 326 2.51 27.23 -10.42
CA SER A 326 1.64 28.31 -9.95
C SER A 326 1.82 28.56 -8.44
N ILE A 327 2.91 29.24 -8.08
CA ILE A 327 3.02 29.89 -6.75
C ILE A 327 2.43 31.32 -6.87
N PRO A 328 1.53 31.76 -5.98
CA PRO A 328 1.16 33.17 -5.86
C PRO A 328 2.40 34.05 -5.57
N ALA A 329 2.45 35.24 -6.18
CA ALA A 329 3.57 36.18 -6.11
C ALA A 329 3.63 37.01 -4.82
#